data_AF-A0A7G3FKQ8-F1
#
_entry.id   AF-A0A7G3FKQ8-F1
#
_cell.length_a   1.000
_cell.length_b   1.000
_cell.length_c   1.000
_cell.angle_alpha   90.00
_cell.angle_beta   90.00
_cell.angle_gamma   90.00
#
_symmetry.space_group_name_H-M   'P 1'
#
loop_
_entity.id
_entity.type
_entity.pdbx_description
1 polymer ?
#
loop_
_entity_poly.entity_id
_entity_poly.type
_entity_poly.pdbx_seq_one_letter_code
_entity_poly.pdbx_strand_id
1 'polypeptide(L)'
;MRGKSLLTLCIALVICACSGTSKEDQALYDKAYEKQKEIIAILGEIENELETSTLAEKDSIEEVVEELEESLFEIPGHHLELPGHEGHDHSHSRVELSAQAIYDAHADMLEQIKEIQNTLKN
;
A
#
# COMPACT_ATOMS: atom_id res chain seq x y z
N MET A 1 -21.71 58.36 -8.99
CA MET A 1 -20.60 57.39 -9.16
C MET A 1 -20.54 56.48 -7.95
N ARG A 2 -20.27 55.19 -8.18
CA ARG A 2 -19.83 54.16 -7.19
C ARG A 2 -20.91 53.43 -6.38
N GLY A 3 -21.81 52.76 -7.10
CA GLY A 3 -22.11 51.37 -6.75
C GLY A 3 -20.90 50.52 -7.17
N LYS A 4 -20.32 49.77 -6.23
CA LYS A 4 -19.30 48.71 -6.39
C LYS A 4 -18.58 48.53 -5.05
N SER A 5 -19.23 47.93 -4.04
CA SER A 5 -18.49 47.47 -2.85
C SER A 5 -19.26 46.46 -2.00
N LEU A 6 -20.04 45.57 -2.64
CA LEU A 6 -20.62 44.41 -1.93
C LEU A 6 -20.29 43.07 -2.58
N LEU A 7 -19.83 43.05 -3.85
CA LEU A 7 -19.54 41.81 -4.56
C LEU A 7 -18.19 41.17 -4.18
N THR A 8 -17.31 41.91 -3.49
CA THR A 8 -15.93 41.46 -3.23
C THR A 8 -15.80 40.59 -1.97
N LEU A 9 -16.84 40.49 -1.13
CA LEU A 9 -16.76 39.74 0.14
C LEU A 9 -17.12 38.26 0.00
N CYS A 10 -17.86 37.86 -1.06
CA CYS A 10 -18.30 36.47 -1.23
C CYS A 10 -17.26 35.57 -1.92
N ILE A 11 -16.18 36.12 -2.50
CA ILE A 11 -15.17 35.34 -3.24
C ILE A 11 -14.03 34.86 -2.32
N ALA A 12 -13.86 35.46 -1.13
CA ALA A 12 -12.78 35.11 -0.21
C ALA A 12 -13.04 33.85 0.64
N LEU A 13 -14.27 33.32 0.66
CA LEU A 13 -14.64 32.15 1.49
C LEU A 13 -14.57 30.80 0.76
N VAL A 14 -14.22 30.77 -0.53
CA VAL A 14 -14.19 29.54 -1.33
C VAL A 14 -12.77 28.95 -1.47
N ILE A 15 -11.73 29.65 -0.99
CA ILE A 15 -10.32 29.27 -1.27
C ILE A 15 -9.68 28.45 -0.14
N CYS A 16 -10.40 28.17 0.95
CA CYS A 16 -9.94 27.30 2.04
C CYS A 16 -10.63 25.92 2.07
N ALA A 17 -10.91 25.32 0.91
CA ALA A 17 -10.93 23.86 0.83
C ALA A 17 -9.46 23.41 0.84
N CYS A 18 -8.83 23.45 2.02
CA CYS A 18 -7.49 22.93 2.23
C CYS A 18 -7.49 21.48 1.79
N SER A 19 -6.67 21.18 0.78
CA SER A 19 -6.35 19.88 0.21
C SER A 19 -5.61 19.01 1.22
N GLY A 20 -6.26 18.69 2.34
CA GLY A 20 -5.83 17.66 3.27
C GLY A 20 -6.61 16.38 2.98
N THR A 21 -5.92 15.25 3.03
CA THR A 21 -6.52 13.91 3.08
C THR A 21 -7.71 13.91 4.03
N SER A 22 -8.87 13.40 3.60
CA SER A 22 -10.03 13.35 4.48
C SER A 22 -9.75 12.41 5.67
N LYS A 23 -10.42 12.61 6.81
CA LYS A 23 -10.28 11.68 7.96
C LYS A 23 -10.64 10.24 7.59
N GLU A 24 -11.54 10.08 6.62
CA GLU A 24 -11.96 8.78 6.10
C GLU A 24 -10.85 8.13 5.28
N ASP A 25 -10.21 8.89 4.39
CA ASP A 25 -9.06 8.42 3.61
C ASP A 25 -7.89 8.04 4.52
N GLN A 26 -7.59 8.85 5.55
CA GLN A 26 -6.52 8.52 6.49
C GLN A 26 -6.80 7.21 7.24
N ALA A 27 -8.05 6.98 7.65
CA ALA A 27 -8.43 5.73 8.30
C ALA A 27 -8.30 4.52 7.38
N LEU A 28 -8.49 4.70 6.06
CA LEU A 28 -8.25 3.65 5.06
C LEU A 28 -6.75 3.40 4.86
N TYR A 29 -5.93 4.46 4.80
CA TYR A 29 -4.47 4.34 4.73
C TYR A 29 -3.90 3.61 5.94
N ASP A 30 -4.34 3.96 7.15
CA ASP A 30 -3.88 3.29 8.37
C ASP A 30 -4.25 1.80 8.36
N LYS A 31 -5.45 1.45 7.91
CA LYS A 31 -5.87 0.04 7.76
C LYS A 31 -5.08 -0.69 6.68
N ALA A 32 -4.79 -0.04 5.55
CA ALA A 32 -3.97 -0.60 4.49
C ALA A 32 -2.55 -0.87 5.00
N TYR A 33 -2.00 0.03 5.82
CA TYR A 33 -0.68 -0.13 6.42
C TYR A 33 -0.61 -1.27 7.44
N GLU A 34 -1.65 -1.45 8.26
CA GLU A 34 -1.72 -2.64 9.14
C GLU A 34 -1.70 -3.94 8.33
N LYS A 35 -2.39 -3.98 7.17
CA LYS A 35 -2.35 -5.13 6.26
C LYS A 35 -0.99 -5.30 5.60
N GLN A 36 -0.35 -4.22 5.16
CA GLN A 36 0.99 -4.24 4.60
C GLN A 36 2.01 -4.85 5.57
N LYS A 37 1.96 -4.48 6.85
CA LYS A 37 2.81 -5.10 7.87
C LYS A 37 2.54 -6.60 8.04
N GLU A 38 1.27 -7.01 8.00
CA GLU A 38 0.90 -8.42 8.06
C GLU A 38 1.41 -9.19 6.84
N ILE A 39 1.30 -8.60 5.64
CA ILE A 39 1.85 -9.14 4.40
C ILE A 39 3.36 -9.36 4.52
N ILE A 40 4.11 -8.32 4.91
CA ILE A 40 5.58 -8.41 5.06
C ILE A 40 5.97 -9.49 6.06
N ALA A 41 5.25 -9.59 7.18
CA ALA A 41 5.51 -10.64 8.17
C ALA A 41 5.29 -12.05 7.60
N ILE A 42 4.21 -12.26 6.84
CA ILE A 42 3.93 -13.59 6.25
C ILE A 42 4.91 -13.92 5.12
N LEU A 43 5.29 -12.95 4.28
CA LEU A 43 6.29 -13.17 3.23
C LEU A 43 7.62 -13.60 3.85
N GLY A 44 8.10 -12.90 4.89
CA GLY A 44 9.30 -13.32 5.61
C GLY A 44 9.16 -14.70 6.28
N GLU A 45 7.98 -15.08 6.78
CA GLU A 45 7.74 -16.46 7.26
C GLU A 45 7.86 -17.49 6.13
N ILE A 46 7.28 -17.21 4.96
CA ILE A 46 7.34 -18.07 3.78
C ILE A 46 8.79 -18.24 3.29
N GLU A 47 9.55 -17.15 3.18
CA GLU A 47 10.97 -17.20 2.78
C GLU A 47 11.79 -18.09 3.71
N ASN A 48 11.62 -17.93 5.03
CA ASN A 48 12.28 -18.78 6.02
C ASN A 48 11.89 -20.27 5.89
N GLU A 49 10.61 -20.56 5.60
CA GLU A 49 10.15 -21.92 5.35
C GLU A 49 10.79 -22.50 4.07
N LEU A 50 10.88 -21.70 2.99
CA LEU A 50 11.48 -22.10 1.71
C LEU A 50 13.00 -22.32 1.80
N GLU A 51 13.74 -21.54 2.58
CA GLU A 51 15.19 -21.69 2.78
C GLU A 51 15.56 -23.12 3.18
N THR A 52 14.75 -23.74 4.05
CA THR A 52 14.98 -25.09 4.59
C THR A 52 14.19 -26.19 3.87
N SER A 53 13.36 -25.81 2.90
CA SER A 53 12.47 -26.71 2.17
C SER A 53 13.22 -27.57 1.13
N THR A 54 12.67 -28.75 0.86
CA THR A 54 13.11 -29.65 -0.23
C THR A 54 12.03 -29.84 -1.29
N LEU A 55 11.02 -28.97 -1.30
CA LEU A 55 9.97 -28.95 -2.30
C LEU A 55 10.56 -28.82 -3.71
N ALA A 56 9.98 -29.54 -4.66
CA ALA A 56 10.43 -29.50 -6.05
C ALA A 56 10.13 -28.14 -6.71
N GLU A 57 9.08 -27.47 -6.24
CA GLU A 57 8.58 -26.20 -6.74
C GLU A 57 9.22 -24.98 -6.04
N LYS A 58 10.20 -25.19 -5.15
CA LYS A 58 10.81 -24.14 -4.31
C LYS A 58 11.16 -22.88 -5.12
N ASP A 59 11.97 -23.01 -6.17
CA ASP A 59 12.45 -21.87 -6.97
C ASP A 59 11.29 -21.06 -7.57
N SER A 60 10.19 -21.73 -7.97
CA SER A 60 9.00 -21.05 -8.50
C SER A 60 8.20 -20.33 -7.42
N ILE A 61 8.20 -20.84 -6.19
CA ILE A 61 7.52 -20.18 -5.06
C ILE A 61 8.35 -18.99 -4.60
N GLU A 62 9.68 -19.10 -4.59
CA GLU A 62 10.58 -17.98 -4.29
C GLU A 62 10.37 -16.82 -5.29
N GLU A 63 10.28 -17.10 -6.59
CA GLU A 63 10.00 -16.08 -7.61
C GLU A 63 8.66 -15.36 -7.37
N VAL A 64 7.60 -16.10 -7.03
CA VAL A 64 6.28 -15.51 -6.71
C VAL A 64 6.35 -14.65 -5.44
N VAL A 65 7.09 -15.09 -4.42
CA VAL A 65 7.26 -14.33 -3.17
C VAL A 65 8.01 -13.03 -3.45
N GLU A 66 9.09 -13.07 -4.24
CA GLU A 66 9.85 -11.88 -4.64
C GLU A 66 8.97 -10.90 -5.43
N GLU A 67 8.19 -11.37 -6.41
CA GLU A 67 7.25 -10.53 -7.16
C GLU A 67 6.18 -9.86 -6.25
N LEU A 68 5.71 -10.56 -5.22
CA LEU A 68 4.75 -10.04 -4.26
C LEU A 68 5.37 -8.98 -3.33
N GLU A 69 6.63 -9.16 -2.92
CA GLU A 69 7.38 -8.16 -2.18
C GLU A 69 7.62 -6.90 -3.02
N GLU A 70 8.05 -7.06 -4.27
CA GLU A 70 8.25 -5.94 -5.21
C GLU A 70 6.95 -5.20 -5.56
N SER A 71 5.80 -5.87 -5.44
CA SER A 71 4.49 -5.28 -5.65
C SER A 71 4.02 -4.39 -4.50
N LEU A 72 4.70 -4.40 -3.34
CA LEU A 72 4.41 -3.50 -2.24
C LEU A 72 4.83 -2.07 -2.58
N PHE A 73 4.04 -1.10 -2.12
CA PHE A 73 4.27 0.31 -2.39
C PHE A 73 3.99 1.18 -1.17
N GLU A 74 4.59 2.38 -1.13
CA GLU A 74 4.36 3.33 -0.04
C GLU A 74 2.90 3.78 0.02
N ILE A 75 2.32 3.69 1.22
CA ILE A 75 0.96 4.17 1.49
C ILE A 75 1.06 5.62 1.96
N PRO A 76 0.23 6.56 1.47
CA PRO A 76 0.27 7.94 1.92
C PRO A 76 0.24 8.09 3.45
N GLY A 77 1.30 8.69 4.00
CA GLY A 77 1.48 8.88 5.45
C GLY A 77 2.26 7.78 6.17
N HIS A 78 2.66 6.72 5.46
CA HIS A 78 3.41 5.59 6.00
C HIS A 78 4.62 5.27 5.12
N HIS A 79 5.74 4.91 5.73
CA HIS A 79 6.94 4.50 5.00
C HIS A 79 6.94 2.98 4.82
N LEU A 80 7.33 2.54 3.62
CA LEU A 80 7.54 1.12 3.34
C LEU A 80 8.98 0.75 3.72
N GLU A 81 9.12 -0.16 4.68
CA GLU A 81 10.40 -0.75 5.07
C GLU A 81 10.37 -2.24 4.71
N LEU A 82 11.13 -2.62 3.68
CA LEU A 82 11.33 -4.03 3.32
C LEU A 82 12.67 -4.53 3.91
N PRO A 83 12.68 -5.67 4.61
CA PRO A 83 13.93 -6.26 5.11
C PRO A 83 14.79 -6.76 3.94
N GLY A 84 16.11 -6.54 3.99
CA GLY A 84 17.06 -7.15 3.04
C GLY A 84 17.17 -6.49 1.65
N HIS A 85 16.26 -5.59 1.28
CA HIS A 85 16.27 -4.93 -0.03
C HIS A 85 16.88 -3.52 0.04
N GLU A 86 18.01 -3.29 -0.62
CA GLU A 86 18.55 -1.94 -0.84
C GLU A 86 17.67 -1.23 -1.88
N GLY A 87 16.78 -0.35 -1.41
CA GLY A 87 15.72 0.30 -2.19
C GLY A 87 16.05 0.57 -3.66
N HIS A 88 15.58 -0.33 -4.53
CA HIS A 88 15.48 -0.06 -5.96
C HIS A 88 14.24 0.80 -6.18
N ASP A 89 14.47 2.07 -6.50
CA ASP A 89 13.44 3.05 -6.78
C ASP A 89 12.76 2.71 -8.11
N HIS A 90 11.72 1.87 -8.07
CA HIS A 90 10.82 1.64 -9.20
C HIS A 90 9.89 2.85 -9.37
N SER A 91 10.50 3.99 -9.72
CA SER A 91 9.82 5.22 -10.10
C SER A 91 9.15 5.04 -11.46
N HIS A 92 7.95 4.46 -11.47
CA HIS A 92 7.17 4.31 -12.70
C HIS A 92 5.70 4.73 -12.52
N SER A 93 5.46 5.99 -12.83
CA SER A 93 4.15 6.66 -12.96
C SER A 93 3.32 6.70 -11.68
N ARG A 94 3.10 7.91 -11.16
CA ARG A 94 2.12 8.17 -10.11
C ARG A 94 0.71 7.94 -10.66
N VAL A 95 0.29 6.69 -10.72
CA VAL A 95 -1.14 6.38 -10.70
C VAL A 95 -1.59 6.70 -9.28
N GLU A 96 -2.26 7.84 -9.11
CA GLU A 96 -2.85 8.22 -7.83
C GLU A 96 -4.07 7.31 -7.59
N LEU A 97 -3.85 6.22 -6.84
CA LEU A 97 -4.91 5.34 -6.38
C LEU A 97 -5.75 6.04 -5.29
N SER A 98 -7.05 5.82 -5.30
CA SER A 98 -7.92 6.25 -4.19
C SER A 98 -7.58 5.49 -2.91
N ALA A 99 -7.88 6.07 -1.73
CA ALA A 99 -7.65 5.39 -0.45
C ALA A 99 -8.35 4.03 -0.34
N GLN A 100 -9.55 3.91 -0.90
CA GLN A 100 -10.26 2.65 -0.97
C GLN A 100 -9.53 1.63 -1.87
N ALA A 101 -9.05 2.05 -3.04
CA ALA A 101 -8.30 1.18 -3.94
C ALA A 101 -6.98 0.69 -3.33
N ILE A 102 -6.28 1.55 -2.57
CA ILE A 102 -5.07 1.14 -1.83
C ILE A 102 -5.43 0.12 -0.75
N TYR A 103 -6.50 0.35 0.00
CA TYR A 103 -6.99 -0.60 1.01
C TYR A 103 -7.38 -1.95 0.39
N ASP A 104 -8.15 -1.94 -0.70
CA ASP A 104 -8.62 -3.15 -1.37
C ASP A 104 -7.44 -3.95 -1.92
N ALA A 105 -6.46 -3.28 -2.56
CA ALA A 105 -5.26 -3.94 -3.07
C ALA A 105 -4.48 -4.68 -1.98
N HIS A 106 -4.29 -4.07 -0.81
CA HIS A 106 -3.62 -4.72 0.32
C HIS A 106 -4.50 -5.80 0.99
N ALA A 107 -5.82 -5.69 0.91
CA ALA A 107 -6.72 -6.71 1.42
C ALA A 107 -6.67 -7.98 0.54
N ASP A 108 -6.74 -7.80 -0.77
CA ASP A 108 -6.70 -8.89 -1.75
C ASP A 108 -5.33 -9.58 -1.76
N MET A 109 -4.24 -8.80 -1.66
CA MET A 109 -2.88 -9.36 -1.56
C MET A 109 -2.70 -10.19 -0.28
N LEU A 110 -3.20 -9.72 0.86
CA LEU A 110 -3.13 -10.46 2.12
C LEU A 110 -3.90 -11.79 2.06
N GLU A 111 -5.04 -11.81 1.37
CA GLU A 111 -5.79 -13.06 1.14
C GLU A 111 -4.98 -14.05 0.33
N GLN A 112 -4.42 -13.62 -0.81
CA GLN A 112 -3.60 -14.47 -1.68
C GLN A 112 -2.37 -15.04 -0.95
N ILE A 113 -1.66 -14.21 -0.18
CA ILE A 113 -0.47 -14.63 0.57
C ILE A 113 -0.83 -15.64 1.66
N LYS A 114 -1.98 -15.49 2.32
CA LYS A 114 -2.47 -16.48 3.28
C LYS A 114 -2.81 -17.81 2.61
N GLU A 115 -3.34 -17.80 1.40
CA GLU A 115 -3.58 -19.02 0.64
C GLU A 115 -2.28 -19.74 0.27
N ILE A 116 -1.25 -18.99 -0.14
CA ILE A 116 0.09 -19.53 -0.40
C ILE A 116 0.66 -20.16 0.88
N GLN A 117 0.63 -19.42 2.00
CA GLN A 117 1.12 -19.91 3.29
C GLN A 117 0.40 -21.20 3.73
N ASN A 118 -0.92 -21.25 3.56
CA ASN A 118 -1.71 -22.44 3.88
C ASN A 118 -1.36 -23.62 2.97
N THR A 119 -1.03 -23.37 1.70
CA THR A 119 -0.61 -24.41 0.76
C THR A 119 0.75 -24.99 1.13
N LEU A 120 1.68 -24.17 1.63
CA LEU A 120 3.00 -24.62 2.08
C LEU A 120 2.97 -25.45 3.37
N LYS A 121 1.99 -25.18 4.25
CA LYS A 121 1.84 -25.88 5.54
C LYS A 121 1.12 -27.24 5.45
N ASN A 122 0.49 -27.57 4.32
CA ASN A 122 -0.31 -28.79 4.12
C ASN A 122 0.36 -29.76 3.14
#